data_AF-A0A1F5W6J8-F1
#
_entry.id   AF-A0A1F5W6J8-F1
#
_cell.length_a   1.000
_cell.length_b   1.000
_cell.length_c   1.000
_cell.angle_alpha   90.00
_cell.angle_beta   90.00
_cell.angle_gamma   90.00
#
_symmetry.space_group_name_H-M   'P 1'
#
loop_
_entity.id
_entity.type
_entity.pdbx_description
1 polymer ?
#
loop_
_entity_poly.entity_id
_entity_poly.type
_entity_poly.pdbx_seq_one_letter_code
_entity_poly.pdbx_strand_id
1 'polypeptide(L)'
;MRKSIALIIVLGVLLVGCGKPQYIGQTYYPTYGLFNESSSKSKNVCYEVSAGNVIWSILLSGTIVFPVYFLGWSIHNPVRLKNGPDDQCTFDD
;
A
#
# COMPACT_ATOMS: atom_id res chain seq x y z
N MET A 1 -9.58 29.35 -15.58
CA MET A 1 -8.87 28.27 -16.31
C MET A 1 -7.50 27.93 -15.72
N ARG A 2 -6.49 28.82 -15.67
CA ARG A 2 -5.16 28.47 -15.10
C ARG A 2 -5.20 28.03 -13.61
N LYS A 3 -5.96 28.71 -12.75
CA LYS A 3 -6.12 28.34 -11.32
C LYS A 3 -6.93 27.06 -11.11
N SER A 4 -7.84 26.75 -12.02
CA SER A 4 -8.70 25.56 -11.97
C SER A 4 -7.92 24.27 -12.29
N ILE A 5 -6.95 24.33 -13.22
CA ILE A 5 -6.05 23.21 -13.55
C ILE A 5 -5.06 22.94 -12.41
N ALA A 6 -4.51 23.99 -11.80
CA ALA A 6 -3.60 23.85 -10.66
C ALA A 6 -4.28 23.19 -9.44
N LEU A 7 -5.55 23.48 -9.21
CA LEU A 7 -6.32 22.87 -8.13
C LEU A 7 -6.63 21.38 -8.38
N ILE A 8 -6.89 21.00 -9.63
CA ILE A 8 -7.18 19.60 -10.03
C ILE A 8 -5.92 18.73 -9.93
N ILE A 9 -4.74 19.29 -10.22
CA ILE A 9 -3.45 18.61 -10.07
C ILE A 9 -3.11 18.40 -8.59
N VAL A 10 -3.36 19.39 -7.72
CA VAL A 10 -3.20 19.24 -6.26
C VAL A 10 -4.21 18.25 -5.68
N LEU A 11 -5.45 18.25 -6.17
CA LEU A 11 -6.50 17.33 -5.75
C LEU A 11 -6.21 15.88 -6.20
N GLY A 12 -5.62 15.66 -7.37
CA GLY A 12 -5.15 14.34 -7.84
C GLY A 12 -3.95 13.80 -7.06
N VAL A 13 -3.06 14.67 -6.60
CA VAL A 13 -1.87 14.33 -5.81
C VAL A 13 -2.24 13.90 -4.37
N LEU A 14 -3.43 14.28 -3.88
CA LEU A 14 -3.95 13.85 -2.56
C LEU A 14 -4.68 12.49 -2.60
N LEU A 15 -4.96 11.91 -3.77
CA LEU A 15 -5.99 10.86 -3.94
C LEU A 15 -5.49 9.39 -3.96
N VAL A 16 -4.22 9.08 -3.76
CA VAL A 16 -3.70 7.69 -3.95
C VAL A 16 -2.92 7.06 -2.79
N GLY A 17 -2.91 7.67 -1.61
CA GLY A 17 -2.28 7.10 -0.40
C GLY A 17 -3.26 6.50 0.57
N CYS A 18 -3.78 5.32 0.26
CA CYS A 18 -4.48 4.54 1.26
C CYS A 18 -4.00 3.10 1.13
N GLY A 19 -3.59 2.50 2.24
CA GLY A 19 -3.40 1.05 2.29
C GLY A 19 -4.66 0.38 1.76
N LYS A 20 -4.51 -0.61 0.89
CA LYS A 20 -5.60 -1.33 0.25
C LYS A 20 -5.70 -2.73 0.85
N PRO A 21 -6.21 -2.89 2.09
CA PRO A 21 -6.55 -4.22 2.57
C PRO A 21 -7.66 -4.79 1.68
N GLN A 22 -7.67 -6.10 1.48
CA GLN A 22 -8.53 -6.72 0.48
C GLN A 22 -9.09 -8.05 0.95
N TYR A 23 -10.33 -8.33 0.58
CA TYR A 23 -10.91 -9.67 0.65
C TYR A 23 -10.54 -10.45 -0.59
N ILE A 24 -9.97 -11.64 -0.43
CA ILE A 24 -9.74 -12.55 -1.55
C ILE A 24 -10.53 -13.83 -1.26
N GLY A 25 -11.57 -14.07 -2.06
CA GLY A 25 -12.59 -15.05 -1.72
C GLY A 25 -13.40 -14.61 -0.48
N GLN A 26 -13.41 -15.44 0.56
CA GLN A 26 -14.10 -15.15 1.83
C GLN A 26 -13.16 -14.69 2.96
N THR A 27 -11.86 -14.58 2.69
CA THR A 27 -10.86 -14.24 3.73
C THR A 27 -10.39 -12.81 3.58
N TYR A 28 -10.38 -12.08 4.70
CA TYR A 28 -9.82 -10.72 4.79
C TYR A 28 -8.31 -10.77 4.95
N TYR A 29 -7.60 -9.99 4.13
CA TYR A 29 -6.17 -9.80 4.24
C TYR A 29 -5.85 -8.33 4.54
N PRO A 30 -5.19 -8.03 5.67
CA PRO A 30 -4.78 -6.67 5.99
C PRO A 30 -3.53 -6.28 5.19
N THR A 31 -3.25 -4.98 5.11
CA THR A 31 -1.91 -4.49 4.74
C THR A 31 -0.91 -4.78 5.86
N TYR A 32 0.37 -4.83 5.52
CA TYR A 32 1.42 -4.90 6.53
C TYR A 32 2.61 -4.01 6.17
N GLY A 33 3.47 -3.75 7.15
CA GLY A 33 4.75 -3.10 7.00
C GLY A 33 5.80 -3.70 7.92
N LEU A 34 6.86 -2.93 8.19
CA LEU A 34 8.05 -3.40 8.90
C LEU A 34 7.79 -3.93 10.31
N PHE A 35 6.74 -3.44 10.99
CA PHE A 35 6.50 -3.75 12.40
C PHE A 35 5.43 -4.83 12.62
N ASN A 36 4.59 -5.09 11.63
CA ASN A 36 3.54 -6.12 11.72
C ASN A 36 3.65 -7.20 10.65
N GLU A 37 4.79 -7.28 9.94
CA GLU A 37 5.02 -8.33 8.94
C GLU A 37 4.82 -9.72 9.52
N SER A 38 5.41 -10.02 10.68
CA SER A 38 5.34 -11.34 11.30
C SER A 38 3.93 -11.77 11.72
N SER A 39 3.05 -10.81 12.02
CA SER A 39 1.69 -11.07 12.53
C SER A 39 0.60 -10.92 11.48
N SER A 40 0.81 -10.08 10.46
CA SER A 40 -0.23 -9.69 9.49
C SER A 40 0.00 -10.24 8.09
N LYS A 41 1.24 -10.62 7.73
CA LYS A 41 1.54 -11.19 6.41
C LYS A 41 1.05 -12.63 6.32
N SER A 42 0.17 -12.90 5.35
CA SER A 42 -0.22 -14.27 5.03
C SER A 42 0.78 -14.95 4.10
N LYS A 43 1.07 -16.23 4.34
CA LYS A 43 1.94 -17.04 3.46
C LYS A 43 1.30 -17.36 2.10
N ASN A 44 -0.03 -17.29 2.01
CA ASN A 44 -0.82 -17.73 0.86
C ASN A 44 -1.23 -16.59 -0.07
N VAL A 45 -0.83 -15.35 0.24
CA VAL A 45 -1.20 -14.15 -0.51
C VAL A 45 0.05 -13.48 -1.04
N CYS A 46 -0.06 -12.96 -2.27
CA CYS A 46 0.90 -12.08 -2.89
C CYS A 46 0.61 -10.64 -2.52
N TYR A 47 1.67 -9.95 -2.12
CA TYR A 47 1.61 -8.56 -1.69
C TYR A 47 2.52 -7.71 -2.57
N GLU A 48 2.09 -6.49 -2.83
CA GLU A 48 2.81 -5.51 -3.62
C GLU A 48 3.08 -4.26 -2.77
N VAL A 49 4.17 -3.56 -3.06
CA VAL A 49 4.49 -2.30 -2.40
C VAL A 49 3.45 -1.23 -2.77
N SER A 50 2.88 -0.59 -1.76
CA SER A 50 1.95 0.51 -1.90
C SER A 50 2.70 1.78 -2.33
N ALA A 51 2.81 2.03 -3.63
CA ALA A 51 3.42 3.24 -4.19
C ALA A 51 2.84 4.52 -3.57
N GLY A 52 1.54 4.53 -3.29
CA GLY A 52 0.87 5.61 -2.57
C GLY A 52 1.46 5.86 -1.19
N ASN A 53 1.57 4.82 -0.36
CA ASN A 53 2.10 4.96 1.00
C ASN A 53 3.59 5.31 1.00
N VAL A 54 4.35 4.89 -0.01
CA VAL A 54 5.74 5.35 -0.22
C VAL A 54 5.78 6.85 -0.51
N ILE A 55 5.01 7.32 -1.49
CA ILE A 55 4.94 8.74 -1.87
C ILE A 55 4.53 9.60 -0.66
N TRP A 56 3.51 9.15 0.07
CA TRP A 56 3.01 9.89 1.23
C TRP A 56 3.98 9.90 2.41
N SER A 57 4.74 8.82 2.63
CA SER A 57 5.80 8.80 3.63
C SER A 57 6.89 9.84 3.34
N ILE A 58 7.19 10.08 2.06
CA ILE A 58 8.17 11.09 1.65
C ILE A 58 7.60 12.49 1.80
N LEU A 59 6.39 12.75 1.28
CA LEU A 59 5.73 14.06 1.35
C LEU A 59 5.48 14.50 2.80
N LEU A 60 5.11 13.56 3.66
CA LEU A 60 4.83 13.80 5.07
C LEU A 60 6.03 13.49 5.98
N SER A 61 7.25 13.36 5.44
CA SER A 61 8.46 13.10 6.24
C SER A 61 8.71 14.12 7.35
N GLY A 62 8.26 15.37 7.17
CA GLY A 62 8.30 16.41 8.21
C GLY A 62 7.38 16.14 9.40
N THR A 63 6.36 15.29 9.22
CA THR A 63 5.55 14.74 10.30
C THR A 63 6.08 13.35 10.63
N ILE A 64 6.58 13.11 11.84
CA ILE A 64 7.19 11.80 12.16
C ILE A 64 6.15 10.68 12.14
N VAL A 65 4.92 10.97 12.54
CA VAL A 65 3.88 9.96 12.78
C VAL A 65 3.43 9.26 11.49
N PHE A 66 3.16 10.01 10.42
CA PHE A 66 2.58 9.45 9.20
C PHE A 66 3.52 8.50 8.42
N PRO A 67 4.79 8.85 8.16
CA PRO A 67 5.76 7.94 7.54
C PRO A 67 6.02 6.70 8.38
N VAL A 68 6.12 6.84 9.72
CA VAL A 68 6.30 5.70 10.62
C VAL A 68 5.09 4.75 10.53
N TYR A 69 3.88 5.29 10.45
CA TYR A 69 2.67 4.48 10.26
C TYR A 69 2.67 3.77 8.89
N PHE A 70 2.88 4.52 7.81
CA PHE A 70 2.83 3.98 6.45
C PHE A 70 3.88 2.90 6.20
N LEU A 71 5.14 3.15 6.56
CA LEU A 71 6.23 2.19 6.40
C LEU A 71 6.12 1.03 7.42
N GLY A 72 5.72 1.35 8.64
CA GLY A 72 5.66 0.39 9.74
C GLY A 72 4.51 -0.60 9.63
N TRP A 73 3.34 -0.19 9.13
CA TRP A 73 2.12 -1.03 9.18
C TRP A 73 1.38 -1.20 7.86
N SER A 74 1.67 -0.40 6.83
CA SER A 74 0.80 -0.33 5.64
C SER A 74 1.53 -0.28 4.30
N ILE A 75 2.83 -0.60 4.25
CA ILE A 75 3.61 -0.44 3.01
C ILE A 75 3.33 -1.54 1.97
N HIS A 76 2.75 -2.68 2.36
CA HIS A 76 2.43 -3.79 1.47
C HIS A 76 0.92 -4.02 1.40
N ASN A 77 0.37 -4.02 0.18
CA ASN A 77 -1.04 -4.30 -0.09
C ASN A 77 -1.23 -5.74 -0.58
N PRO A 78 -2.23 -6.50 -0.09
CA PRO A 78 -2.59 -7.79 -0.66
C PRO A 78 -3.21 -7.62 -2.05
N VAL A 79 -2.77 -8.44 -3.01
CA VAL A 79 -3.22 -8.33 -4.42
C VAL A 79 -4.00 -9.58 -4.85
N ARG A 80 -3.40 -10.77 -4.67
CA ARG A 80 -3.97 -12.05 -5.12
C ARG A 80 -3.50 -13.23 -4.26
N LEU A 81 -4.20 -14.35 -4.34
CA LEU A 81 -3.69 -15.61 -3.77
C LEU A 81 -2.49 -16.11 -4.58
N LYS A 82 -1.62 -16.86 -3.91
CA LYS A 82 -0.56 -17.62 -4.58
C LYS A 82 -1.16 -18.77 -5.37
N ASN A 83 -0.61 -19.00 -6.57
CA ASN A 83 -1.00 -20.09 -7.46
C ASN A 83 -0.38 -21.44 -7.06
N GLY A 84 0.62 -21.43 -6.17
CA GLY A 84 1.29 -22.63 -5.67
C GLY A 84 2.43 -22.29 -4.69
N PRO A 85 3.15 -23.31 -4.19
CA PRO A 85 4.29 -23.11 -3.28
C PRO A 85 5.43 -22.31 -3.90
N ASP A 86 5.62 -22.45 -5.22
CA ASP A 86 6.73 -21.85 -5.97
C ASP A 86 6.40 -20.47 -6.57
N ASP A 87 5.19 -19.96 -6.34
CA ASP A 87 4.77 -18.64 -6.82
C ASP A 87 5.57 -17.55 -6.14
N GLN A 88 6.43 -16.89 -6.92
CA GLN A 88 7.31 -15.81 -6.47
C GLN A 88 6.58 -14.48 -6.32
N CYS A 89 5.25 -14.43 -6.55
CA CYS A 89 4.47 -13.20 -6.52
C CYS A 89 5.02 -12.13 -7.45
N THR A 90 5.48 -12.54 -8.63
CA THR A 90 5.79 -11.62 -9.72
C THR A 90 4.49 -11.06 -10.28
N PHE A 91 4.49 -9.75 -10.50
CA PHE A 91 3.42 -9.00 -11.15
C PHE A 91 3.97 -8.55 -12.51
N ASP A 92 3.26 -8.87 -13.59
CA ASP A 92 3.62 -8.38 -14.92
C ASP A 92 3.15 -6.92 -15.02
N ASP A 93 4.09 -5.97 -14.98
CA ASP A 93 3.86 -4.52 -15.11
C ASP A 93 3.48 -4.10 -16.54
#